data_AF-A0A542I2N0-F1
#
_entry.id   AF-A0A542I2N0-F1
#
_cell.length_a   1.000
_cell.length_b   1.000
_cell.length_c   1.000
_cell.angle_alpha   90.00
_cell.angle_beta   90.00
_cell.angle_gamma   90.00
#
_symmetry.space_group_name_H-M   'P 1'
#
loop_
_entity.id
_entity.type
_entity.pdbx_description
1 polymer ?
#
loop_
_entity_poly.entity_id
_entity_poly.type
_entity_poly.pdbx_seq_one_letter_code
_entity_poly.pdbx_strand_id
1 'polypeptide(L)'
;MWEPSWHETQKVQYMTTATLERIPAAAETVEGSAQRSISLEFSSADEVHAGLEGAVAQLIEVAAKDASCGILVTRVHPGRYTVALDETVPFGETYESFAA
;
A
#
# COMPACT_ATOMS: atom_id res chain seq x y z
N MET A 1 27.74 40.67 -26.36
CA MET A 1 27.51 42.14 -26.35
C MET A 1 26.00 42.36 -26.42
N TRP A 2 25.41 42.64 -25.25
CA TRP A 2 24.23 43.48 -24.98
C TRP A 2 22.89 43.27 -25.74
N GLU A 3 21.85 42.97 -24.95
CA GLU A 3 20.40 42.82 -25.24
C GLU A 3 19.69 44.17 -25.55
N PRO A 4 18.35 44.25 -25.81
CA PRO A 4 17.41 44.28 -24.67
C PRO A 4 15.97 43.75 -24.94
N SER A 5 15.39 43.23 -23.87
CA SER A 5 14.13 43.66 -23.28
C SER A 5 12.86 43.77 -24.14
N TRP A 6 11.93 42.86 -23.88
CA TRP A 6 10.50 43.18 -23.94
C TRP A 6 9.92 43.11 -22.53
N HIS A 7 9.55 44.28 -22.04
CA HIS A 7 8.84 44.50 -20.80
C HIS A 7 7.36 44.08 -20.94
N GLU A 8 6.85 43.48 -19.86
CA GLU A 8 5.61 43.91 -19.18
C GLU A 8 4.25 43.44 -19.73
N THR A 9 3.65 42.48 -19.02
CA THR A 9 2.36 42.74 -18.37
C THR A 9 2.20 41.87 -17.13
N GLN A 10 2.47 42.50 -16.00
CA GLN A 10 2.11 42.09 -14.66
C GLN A 10 0.58 42.05 -14.51
N LYS A 11 0.01 40.87 -14.26
CA LYS A 11 -1.05 40.59 -13.25
C LYS A 11 -1.72 39.26 -13.57
N VAL A 12 -1.52 38.28 -12.71
CA VAL A 12 -2.62 37.73 -11.90
C VAL A 12 -2.01 37.04 -10.69
N GLN A 13 -2.12 37.72 -9.55
CA GLN A 13 -2.02 37.09 -8.25
C GLN A 13 -3.11 36.02 -8.17
N TYR A 14 -2.70 34.75 -8.05
CA TYR A 14 -3.53 33.73 -7.42
C TYR A 14 -2.77 33.21 -6.21
N MET A 15 -2.73 34.03 -5.17
CA MET A 15 -2.71 33.50 -3.82
C MET A 15 -4.13 33.04 -3.53
N THR A 16 -4.42 31.74 -3.65
CA THR A 16 -5.48 31.14 -2.83
C THR A 16 -4.90 29.94 -2.12
N THR A 17 -4.85 30.06 -0.81
CA THR A 17 -4.49 29.02 0.12
C THR A 17 -5.58 27.94 0.07
N ALA A 18 -5.26 26.78 -0.48
CA ALA A 18 -5.96 25.56 -0.15
C ALA A 18 -4.93 24.61 0.45
N THR A 19 -4.61 24.87 1.72
CA THR A 19 -4.31 23.80 2.67
C THR A 19 -5.51 22.86 2.62
N LEU A 20 -5.38 21.82 1.80
CA LEU A 20 -6.04 20.58 2.08
C LEU A 20 -4.88 19.63 2.23
N GLU A 21 -4.54 19.40 3.50
CA GLU A 21 -3.79 18.25 3.94
C GLU A 21 -4.57 17.02 3.48
N ARG A 22 -4.44 16.66 2.20
CA ARG A 22 -4.56 15.28 1.83
C ARG A 22 -3.27 14.69 2.37
N ILE A 23 -3.35 14.27 3.64
CA ILE A 23 -2.58 13.13 4.11
C ILE A 23 -2.75 12.10 2.99
N PRO A 24 -1.73 11.82 2.16
CA PRO A 24 -1.81 10.61 1.37
C PRO A 24 -1.95 9.52 2.42
N ALA A 25 -3.09 8.84 2.43
CA ALA A 25 -3.31 7.67 3.23
C ALA A 25 -2.06 6.83 3.06
N ALA A 26 -1.29 6.77 4.14
CA ALA A 26 0.00 6.16 4.28
C ALA A 26 0.23 5.04 3.24
N ALA A 27 0.85 5.40 2.11
CA ALA A 27 1.95 4.61 1.62
C ALA A 27 3.16 4.94 2.52
N GLU A 28 2.97 4.78 3.83
CA GLU A 28 4.07 4.69 4.76
C GLU A 28 4.63 3.29 4.51
N THR A 29 5.46 3.18 3.49
CA THR A 29 6.53 2.19 3.49
C THR A 29 7.45 2.60 4.64
N VAL A 30 7.04 2.28 5.87
CA VAL A 30 7.89 2.38 7.05
C VAL A 30 8.92 1.27 6.92
N GLU A 31 9.97 1.55 6.17
CA GLU A 31 11.23 0.81 6.24
C GLU A 31 11.70 0.85 7.70
N GLY A 32 11.62 -0.29 8.39
CA GLY A 32 12.16 -0.45 9.75
C GLY A 32 11.16 -0.88 10.83
N SER A 33 10.23 -1.78 10.55
CA SER A 33 9.63 -2.69 11.54
C SER A 33 9.07 -3.90 10.81
N ALA A 34 9.11 -5.09 11.42
CA ALA A 34 8.68 -6.34 10.76
C ALA A 34 7.25 -6.19 10.23
N GLN A 35 7.11 -5.92 8.93
CA GLN A 35 5.84 -5.62 8.31
C GLN A 35 4.98 -6.89 8.36
N ARG A 36 4.01 -6.94 9.29
CA ARG A 36 3.14 -8.10 9.51
C ARG A 36 1.88 -8.07 8.64
N SER A 37 1.72 -7.06 7.78
CA SER A 37 0.56 -6.88 6.92
C SER A 37 0.89 -6.11 5.65
N ILE A 38 0.26 -6.50 4.54
CA ILE A 38 0.38 -5.89 3.21
C ILE A 38 -1.04 -5.64 2.70
N SER A 39 -1.32 -4.39 2.29
CA SER A 39 -2.58 -4.03 1.63
C SER A 39 -2.35 -3.97 0.13
N LEU A 40 -3.25 -4.59 -0.64
CA LEU A 40 -3.14 -4.73 -2.09
C LEU A 40 -4.44 -4.25 -2.76
N GLU A 41 -4.28 -3.60 -3.90
CA GLU A 41 -5.37 -3.19 -4.77
C GLU A 41 -5.02 -3.55 -6.21
N PHE A 42 -5.96 -4.22 -6.90
CA PHE A 42 -5.79 -4.74 -8.26
C PHE A 42 -6.83 -4.14 -9.18
N SER A 43 -6.40 -3.80 -10.39
CA SER A 43 -7.30 -3.24 -11.41
C SER A 43 -7.97 -4.34 -12.25
N SER A 44 -7.41 -5.55 -12.24
CA SER A 44 -7.95 -6.70 -12.96
C SER A 44 -7.80 -8.00 -12.18
N ALA A 45 -8.61 -9.00 -12.55
CA ALA A 45 -8.61 -10.30 -11.89
C ALA A 45 -7.35 -11.12 -12.18
N ASP A 46 -6.67 -10.88 -13.31
CA ASP A 46 -5.44 -11.58 -13.67
C ASP A 46 -4.25 -11.17 -12.77
N GLU A 47 -4.23 -9.94 -12.28
CA GLU A 47 -3.19 -9.44 -11.37
C GLU A 47 -3.30 -10.04 -9.96
N VAL A 48 -4.52 -10.40 -9.54
CA VAL A 48 -4.83 -10.81 -8.16
C VAL A 48 -3.97 -11.98 -7.72
N HIS A 49 -3.86 -13.03 -8.55
CA HIS A 49 -3.16 -14.24 -8.15
C HIS A 49 -1.67 -13.98 -7.93
N ALA A 50 -1.00 -13.37 -8.92
CA ALA A 50 0.43 -13.07 -8.83
C ALA A 50 0.74 -12.09 -7.69
N GLY A 51 -0.10 -11.07 -7.49
CA GLY A 51 0.08 -10.11 -6.40
C GLY A 51 -0.13 -10.72 -5.01
N LEU A 52 -1.12 -11.60 -4.85
CA LEU A 52 -1.34 -12.32 -3.59
C LEU A 52 -0.20 -13.29 -3.30
N GLU A 53 0.27 -14.07 -4.28
CA GLU A 53 1.41 -14.96 -4.09
C GLU A 53 2.67 -14.19 -3.67
N GLY A 54 2.95 -13.04 -4.31
CA GLY A 54 4.10 -12.21 -3.94
C GLY A 54 4.01 -11.64 -2.51
N ALA A 55 2.82 -11.23 -2.07
CA ALA A 55 2.62 -10.75 -0.71
C ALA A 55 2.69 -11.88 0.34
N VAL A 56 2.12 -13.05 0.03
CA VAL A 56 2.20 -14.24 0.88
C VAL A 56 3.66 -14.69 1.03
N ALA A 57 4.42 -14.78 -0.06
CA ALA A 57 5.84 -15.16 -0.01
C ALA A 57 6.65 -14.24 0.90
N GLN A 58 6.43 -12.92 0.82
CA GLN A 58 7.07 -11.95 1.72
C GLN A 58 6.71 -12.20 3.19
N LEU A 59 5.43 -12.44 3.49
CA LEU A 59 5.02 -12.70 4.87
C LEU A 59 5.42 -14.07 5.39
N ILE A 60 5.65 -15.08 4.54
CA ILE A 60 6.22 -16.37 4.94
C ILE A 60 7.61 -16.15 5.56
N GLU A 61 8.45 -15.31 4.94
CA GLU A 61 9.78 -15.00 5.48
C GLU A 61 9.71 -14.31 6.85
N VAL A 62 8.66 -13.50 7.09
CA VAL A 62 8.42 -12.87 8.38
C VAL A 62 7.88 -13.88 9.39
N ALA A 63 6.90 -14.70 9.02
CA ALA A 63 6.30 -15.73 9.87
C ALA A 63 7.33 -16.76 10.33
N ALA A 64 8.27 -17.14 9.45
CA ALA A 64 9.31 -18.14 9.72
C ALA A 64 10.29 -17.73 10.83
N LYS A 65 10.39 -16.43 11.18
CA LYS A 65 11.27 -15.95 12.24
C LYS A 65 10.83 -16.45 13.61
N ASP A 66 9.52 -16.46 13.86
CA ASP A 66 8.92 -16.85 15.14
C ASP A 66 8.21 -18.21 15.07
N ALA A 67 7.83 -18.66 13.86
CA ALA A 67 7.10 -19.90 13.59
C ALA A 67 5.85 -20.12 14.46
N SER A 68 5.19 -19.03 14.86
CA SER A 68 4.07 -19.04 15.81
C SER A 68 2.69 -18.81 15.18
N CYS A 69 2.66 -18.31 13.95
CA CYS A 69 1.44 -17.89 13.25
C CYS A 69 1.55 -18.14 11.75
N GLY A 70 0.40 -18.26 11.10
CA GLY A 70 0.26 -18.37 9.66
C GLY A 70 -0.15 -17.03 9.03
N ILE A 71 -0.71 -17.12 7.83
CA ILE A 71 -1.09 -15.96 7.02
C ILE A 71 -2.60 -15.96 6.79
N LEU A 72 -3.24 -14.82 7.02
CA LEU A 72 -4.64 -14.58 6.69
C LEU A 72 -4.72 -13.61 5.50
N VAL A 73 -5.36 -14.07 4.42
CA VAL A 73 -5.76 -13.24 3.28
C VAL A 73 -7.22 -12.84 3.47
N THR A 74 -7.47 -11.54 3.63
CA THR A 74 -8.82 -11.00 3.74
C THR A 74 -9.16 -10.21 2.49
N ARG A 75 -10.20 -10.64 1.75
CA ARG A 75 -10.81 -9.81 0.70
C ARG A 75 -11.72 -8.78 1.36
N VAL A 76 -11.37 -7.51 1.25
CA VAL A 76 -12.17 -6.40 1.80
C VAL A 76 -13.33 -6.04 0.87
N HIS A 77 -13.05 -5.95 -0.43
CA HIS A 77 -14.03 -5.80 -1.50
C HIS A 77 -13.42 -6.27 -2.83
N PRO A 78 -14.16 -6.34 -3.95
CA PRO A 78 -13.56 -6.72 -5.24
C PRO A 78 -12.34 -5.87 -5.56
N GLY A 79 -11.23 -6.53 -5.90
CA GLY A 79 -9.94 -5.88 -6.20
C GLY A 79 -9.10 -5.49 -4.98
N ARG A 80 -9.64 -5.46 -3.75
CA ARG A 80 -8.89 -5.01 -2.55
C ARG A 80 -8.74 -6.12 -1.50
N TYR A 81 -7.49 -6.36 -1.11
CA TYR A 81 -7.12 -7.43 -0.20
C TYR A 81 -6.15 -6.93 0.86
N THR A 82 -6.13 -7.67 1.97
CA THR A 82 -5.11 -7.57 3.01
C THR A 82 -4.52 -8.94 3.22
N VAL A 83 -3.19 -9.04 3.23
CA VAL A 83 -2.45 -10.25 3.59
C VAL A 83 -1.74 -9.93 4.90
N ALA A 84 -2.00 -10.67 5.97
CA ALA A 84 -1.46 -10.39 7.30
C ALA A 84 -1.03 -11.66 8.02
N LEU A 85 -0.06 -11.53 8.95
CA LEU A 85 0.23 -12.57 9.92
C LEU A 85 -0.89 -12.63 10.96
N ASP A 86 -1.38 -13.82 11.26
CA ASP A 86 -2.53 -14.00 12.13
C ASP A 86 -2.35 -15.23 13.04
N GLU A 87 -2.50 -15.03 14.35
CA GLU A 87 -2.32 -16.07 15.37
C GLU A 87 -3.44 -17.12 15.37
N THR A 88 -4.57 -16.84 14.72
CA THR A 88 -5.66 -17.80 14.52
C THR A 88 -5.37 -18.77 13.37
N VAL A 89 -4.40 -18.43 12.50
CA VAL A 89 -3.93 -19.30 11.43
C VAL A 89 -2.68 -20.04 11.92
N PRO A 90 -2.62 -21.38 11.84
CA PRO A 90 -1.43 -22.13 12.23
C PRO A 90 -0.22 -21.81 11.34
N PHE A 91 0.99 -21.87 11.90
CA PHE A 91 2.21 -21.71 11.12
C PHE A 91 2.29 -22.74 9.98
N GLY A 92 2.68 -22.27 8.80
CA GLY A 92 2.73 -23.07 7.57
C GLY A 92 1.40 -23.11 6.81
N GLU A 93 0.33 -22.51 7.35
CA GLU A 93 -0.96 -22.41 6.68
C GLU A 93 -1.25 -20.98 6.19
N THR A 94 -2.09 -20.89 5.16
CA THR A 94 -2.66 -19.64 4.67
C THR A 94 -4.16 -19.81 4.52
N TYR A 95 -4.93 -18.98 5.21
CA TYR A 95 -6.40 -18.99 5.15
C TYR A 95 -6.92 -17.78 4.38
N GLU A 96 -8.10 -17.94 3.78
CA GLU A 96 -8.81 -16.88 3.07
C GLU A 96 -10.11 -16.52 3.79
N SER A 97 -10.40 -15.23 3.88
CA SER A 97 -11.61 -14.70 4.50
C SER A 97 -12.16 -13.50 3.73
N PHE A 98 -13.42 -13.14 4.01
CA PHE A 98 -14.09 -11.97 3.47
C PHE A 98 -14.44 -11.03 4.62
N ALA A 99 -14.20 -9.72 4.42
CA ALA A 99 -14.69 -8.73 5.37
C ALA A 99 -16.23 -8.73 5.37
N ALA A 100 -16.82 -8.76 6.57
CA ALA A 100 -18.27 -8.78 6.79
C ALA A 100 -18.94 -7.42 6.55
#